data_AF-A0A971WAT7-F1
#
_entry.id   AF-A0A971WAT7-F1
#
_cell.length_a   1.000
_cell.length_b   1.000
_cell.length_c   1.000
_cell.angle_alpha   90.00
_cell.angle_beta   90.00
_cell.angle_gamma   90.00
#
_symmetry.space_group_name_H-M   'P 1'
#
loop_
_entity.id
_entity.type
_entity.pdbx_description
1 polymer ?
#
loop_
_entity_poly.entity_id
_entity_poly.type
_entity_poly.pdbx_seq_one_letter_code
_entity_poly.pdbx_strand_id
1 'polypeptide(L)'
;MRIALISCTSRKKAYKCPARDLYSESPRFRTAYALAKLVADKIFILSAKYGLVPEEMIIEPYNETLKDKNALERLAWGEKVLNDLRKVSDLESDEFIVLAGEVYHENLLPHLVHFWLPLKGKRQGEWIPELERLVRLERESDKAIVLHMLFNGLPRLDWTMINQISYQNGIYIMFEKGESYHGMDRIVRIGTHRGQDRLLERLRDHFVKEDADGSIFRKNIGRVLLQTALASYLQVWEIDMHNSENRRNYRYLVNEELESELEAKISRYLRDNVTFVCFPVDKEAERLRLEEGIIASLNGHPSFGPSSNWLGLNSPIAEIASSGLWNRHGLQGEPLSDEELERVKWLARFGNDSFRKNTGRRARVKRAKDSVRGAVKTTGSQGKTADDVRKYIEKLLQEAKMMGKDYLDLVSGDIHKQMGMKNRMPQICRIMYEKMMPGDEVLHTTPSGKSSTIKIRYDLRTR
;
A
#
# COMPACT_ATOMS: atom_id res chain seq x y z
N MET A 1 -10.23 10.38 -14.26
CA MET A 1 -9.51 11.67 -14.47
C MET A 1 -8.61 11.93 -13.26
N ARG A 2 -7.49 12.64 -13.44
CA ARG A 2 -6.57 13.05 -12.37
C ARG A 2 -6.80 14.51 -11.99
N ILE A 3 -6.93 14.77 -10.69
CA ILE A 3 -7.29 16.07 -10.15
C ILE A 3 -6.27 16.47 -9.10
N ALA A 4 -5.58 17.59 -9.31
CA ALA A 4 -4.72 18.18 -8.30
C ALA A 4 -5.50 19.15 -7.40
N LEU A 5 -5.36 18.96 -6.08
CA LEU A 5 -5.89 19.85 -5.05
C LEU A 5 -4.72 20.55 -4.34
N ILE A 6 -4.54 21.84 -4.61
CA ILE A 6 -3.41 22.62 -4.11
C ILE A 6 -3.88 23.54 -2.98
N SER A 7 -3.18 23.56 -1.84
CA SER A 7 -3.52 24.51 -0.77
C SER A 7 -3.25 25.96 -1.17
N CYS A 8 -4.20 26.86 -0.84
CA CYS A 8 -3.95 28.29 -0.90
C CYS A 8 -2.78 28.70 0.02
N THR A 9 -2.17 29.86 -0.26
CA THR A 9 -1.05 30.38 0.54
C THR A 9 -1.28 31.81 1.00
N SER A 10 -0.57 32.23 2.06
CA SER A 10 -0.74 33.58 2.63
C SER A 10 -0.24 34.66 1.68
N ARG A 11 0.91 34.43 1.02
CA ARG A 11 1.45 35.30 -0.03
C ARG A 11 0.52 35.31 -1.24
N LYS A 12 0.03 36.49 -1.59
CA LYS A 12 -0.90 36.72 -2.69
C LYS A 12 -0.57 38.03 -3.38
N LYS A 13 -0.92 38.15 -4.65
CA LYS A 13 -0.97 39.46 -5.32
C LYS A 13 -1.99 40.37 -4.65
N ALA A 14 -1.77 41.69 -4.73
CA ALA A 14 -2.62 42.69 -4.08
C ALA A 14 -3.89 43.06 -4.88
N TYR A 15 -4.13 42.41 -6.02
CA TYR A 15 -5.23 42.72 -6.93
C TYR A 15 -5.98 41.46 -7.36
N LYS A 16 -7.24 41.61 -7.77
CA LYS A 16 -8.07 40.51 -8.27
C LYS A 16 -7.50 39.95 -9.58
N CYS A 17 -7.32 38.64 -9.65
CA CYS A 17 -6.75 37.93 -10.80
C CYS A 17 -7.14 36.45 -10.74
N PRO A 18 -6.87 35.64 -11.79
CA PRO A 18 -7.06 34.20 -11.73
C PRO A 18 -6.39 33.58 -10.50
N ALA A 19 -7.00 32.55 -9.91
CA ALA A 19 -6.53 31.94 -8.68
C ALA A 19 -5.07 31.45 -8.78
N ARG A 20 -4.67 30.87 -9.92
CA ARG A 20 -3.27 30.48 -10.17
C ARG A 20 -2.28 31.64 -10.07
N ASP A 21 -2.68 32.82 -10.53
CA ASP A 21 -1.86 34.03 -10.54
C ASP A 21 -1.84 34.68 -9.17
N LEU A 22 -2.98 34.66 -8.47
CA LEU A 22 -3.11 35.26 -7.15
C LEU A 22 -2.09 34.66 -6.18
N TYR A 23 -1.94 33.32 -6.15
CA TYR A 23 -1.01 32.66 -5.23
C TYR A 23 0.43 32.49 -5.76
N SER A 24 0.73 32.97 -6.97
CA SER A 24 2.04 32.82 -7.62
C SER A 24 3.20 33.51 -6.87
N GLU A 25 2.92 34.46 -5.98
CA GLU A 25 3.89 35.09 -5.07
C GLU A 25 4.53 34.09 -4.07
N SER A 26 3.92 32.92 -3.90
CA SER A 26 4.43 31.86 -3.03
C SER A 26 5.27 30.86 -3.83
N PRO A 27 6.58 30.73 -3.53
CA PRO A 27 7.43 29.72 -4.16
C PRO A 27 6.84 28.31 -4.02
N ARG A 28 6.32 27.98 -2.83
CA ARG A 28 5.65 26.71 -2.56
C ARG A 28 4.44 26.47 -3.47
N PHE A 29 3.62 27.49 -3.70
CA PHE A 29 2.47 27.36 -4.59
C PHE A 29 2.92 27.15 -6.03
N ARG A 30 3.90 27.93 -6.51
CA ARG A 30 4.44 27.79 -7.88
C ARG A 30 4.97 26.38 -8.14
N THR A 31 5.77 25.83 -7.23
CA THR A 31 6.32 24.48 -7.41
C THR A 31 5.22 23.41 -7.33
N ALA A 32 4.26 23.54 -6.42
CA ALA A 32 3.11 22.63 -6.34
C ALA A 32 2.25 22.68 -7.61
N TYR A 33 2.02 23.87 -8.14
CA TYR A 33 1.29 24.10 -9.40
C TYR A 33 2.06 23.54 -10.60
N ALA A 34 3.38 23.71 -10.65
CA ALA A 34 4.22 23.12 -11.69
C ALA A 34 4.13 21.59 -11.70
N LEU A 35 4.18 20.94 -10.53
CA LEU A 35 3.94 19.50 -10.42
C LEU A 35 2.54 19.14 -10.90
N ALA A 36 1.51 19.85 -10.43
CA ALA A 36 0.12 19.61 -10.79
C ALA A 36 -0.11 19.68 -12.31
N LYS A 37 0.53 20.63 -13.02
CA LYS A 37 0.43 20.74 -14.48
C LYS A 37 1.06 19.56 -15.24
N LEU A 38 1.98 18.81 -14.62
CA LEU A 38 2.60 17.63 -15.21
C LEU A 38 1.77 16.36 -14.98
N VAL A 39 1.05 16.28 -13.86
CA VAL A 39 0.45 15.01 -13.39
C VAL A 39 -1.07 14.98 -13.34
N ALA A 40 -1.75 16.11 -13.56
CA ALA A 40 -3.20 16.22 -13.42
C ALA A 40 -3.88 16.78 -14.67
N ASP A 41 -5.08 16.28 -14.93
CA ASP A 41 -5.96 16.76 -16.01
C ASP A 41 -6.68 18.06 -15.60
N LYS A 42 -7.00 18.19 -14.30
CA LYS A 42 -7.63 19.38 -13.72
C LYS A 42 -6.93 19.83 -12.44
N ILE A 43 -6.91 21.14 -12.22
CA ILE A 43 -6.32 21.75 -11.03
C ILE A 43 -7.37 22.61 -10.31
N PHE A 44 -7.48 22.38 -9.01
CA PHE A 44 -8.26 23.22 -8.11
C PHE A 44 -7.40 23.68 -6.92
N ILE A 45 -7.67 24.91 -6.49
CA ILE A 45 -7.08 25.48 -5.28
C ILE A 45 -8.07 25.32 -4.13
N LEU A 46 -7.60 24.75 -3.02
CA LEU A 46 -8.31 24.69 -1.75
C LEU A 46 -8.12 26.03 -1.01
N SER A 47 -9.11 26.92 -1.16
CA SER A 47 -9.17 28.23 -0.52
C SER A 47 -9.88 28.18 0.83
N ALA A 48 -9.27 28.77 1.87
CA ALA A 48 -9.92 28.88 3.19
C ALA A 48 -11.22 29.70 3.16
N LYS A 49 -11.31 30.72 2.30
CA LYS A 49 -12.48 31.59 2.12
C LYS A 49 -13.47 31.00 1.11
N TYR A 50 -12.98 30.67 -0.08
CA TYR A 50 -13.85 30.35 -1.21
C TYR A 50 -14.22 28.85 -1.29
N GLY A 51 -13.44 27.96 -0.66
CA GLY A 51 -13.63 26.51 -0.78
C GLY A 51 -12.85 25.95 -1.97
N LEU A 52 -13.52 25.25 -2.87
CA LEU A 52 -12.91 24.71 -4.09
C LEU A 52 -12.90 25.78 -5.19
N VAL A 53 -11.72 26.13 -5.69
CA VAL A 53 -11.56 27.21 -6.68
C VAL A 53 -10.87 26.68 -7.94
N PRO A 54 -11.49 26.75 -9.13
CA PRO A 54 -10.81 26.46 -10.40
C PRO A 54 -9.61 27.38 -10.63
N GLU A 55 -8.56 26.89 -11.29
CA GLU A 55 -7.31 27.65 -11.49
C GLU A 55 -7.48 29.01 -12.21
N GLU A 56 -8.47 29.10 -13.10
CA GLU A 56 -8.78 30.30 -13.90
C GLU A 56 -9.79 31.25 -13.22
N MET A 57 -10.39 30.86 -12.09
CA MET A 57 -11.42 31.67 -11.45
C MET A 57 -10.80 32.96 -10.90
N ILE A 58 -11.36 34.12 -11.29
CA ILE A 58 -10.92 35.43 -10.79
C ILE A 58 -11.39 35.58 -9.34
N ILE A 59 -10.44 35.79 -8.43
CA ILE A 59 -10.71 35.97 -7.00
C ILE A 59 -9.95 37.18 -6.44
N GLU A 60 -10.49 37.78 -5.38
CA GLU A 60 -9.87 38.91 -4.67
C GLU A 60 -8.90 38.43 -3.59
N PRO A 61 -7.84 39.20 -3.27
CA PRO A 61 -6.98 38.91 -2.13
C PRO A 61 -7.79 38.90 -0.82
N TYR A 62 -7.42 37.99 0.09
CA TYR A 62 -8.08 37.83 1.38
C TYR A 62 -7.10 37.32 2.43
N ASN A 63 -7.47 37.49 3.70
CA ASN A 63 -6.70 37.03 4.86
C ASN A 63 -7.52 36.07 5.73
N GLU A 64 -7.69 34.84 5.25
CA GLU A 64 -8.31 33.74 6.00
C GLU A 64 -7.44 32.49 5.90
N THR A 65 -7.44 31.70 6.97
CA THR A 65 -6.76 30.40 7.05
C THR A 65 -7.66 29.40 7.77
N LEU A 66 -7.58 28.12 7.38
CA LEU A 66 -8.30 27.06 8.08
C LEU A 66 -7.69 26.74 9.46
N LYS A 67 -6.46 27.20 9.73
CA LYS A 67 -5.80 27.00 11.02
C LYS A 67 -6.52 27.71 12.17
N ASP A 68 -7.17 28.83 11.87
CA ASP A 68 -7.85 29.65 12.87
C ASP A 68 -9.30 29.16 13.10
N LYS A 69 -9.81 28.30 12.21
CA LYS A 69 -11.15 27.72 12.30
C LYS A 69 -11.16 26.54 13.26
N ASN A 70 -12.22 26.41 14.06
CA ASN A 70 -12.43 25.28 14.95
C ASN A 70 -12.83 24.00 14.17
N ALA A 71 -12.90 22.86 14.85
CA ALA A 71 -13.18 21.57 14.19
C ALA A 71 -14.55 21.50 13.49
N LEU A 72 -15.58 22.18 14.00
CA LEU A 72 -16.91 22.23 13.37
C LEU A 72 -16.88 23.09 12.11
N GLU A 73 -16.20 24.22 12.15
CA GLU A 73 -16.03 25.10 10.99
C GLU A 73 -15.21 24.43 9.88
N ARG A 74 -14.14 23.71 10.22
CA ARG A 74 -13.36 22.93 9.25
C ARG A 74 -14.16 21.78 8.65
N LEU A 75 -15.04 21.16 9.42
CA LEU A 75 -15.96 20.14 8.92
C LEU A 75 -16.96 20.75 7.93
N ALA A 76 -17.58 21.89 8.28
CA ALA A 76 -18.51 22.58 7.39
C ALA A 76 -17.83 23.04 6.09
N TRP A 77 -16.60 23.56 6.18
CA TRP A 77 -15.78 23.89 5.02
C TRP A 77 -15.49 22.65 4.16
N GLY A 78 -15.16 21.52 4.79
CA GLY A 78 -14.91 20.25 4.10
C GLY A 78 -16.14 19.73 3.35
N GLU A 79 -17.32 19.77 3.97
CA GLU A 79 -18.58 19.37 3.33
C GLU A 79 -18.93 20.28 2.14
N LYS A 80 -18.68 21.59 2.24
CA LYS A 80 -18.82 22.51 1.09
C LYS A 80 -17.91 22.09 -0.06
N VAL A 81 -16.62 21.87 0.21
CA VAL A 81 -15.64 21.46 -0.80
C VAL A 81 -16.01 20.12 -1.44
N LEU A 82 -16.46 19.13 -0.65
CA LEU A 82 -16.92 17.84 -1.17
C LEU A 82 -18.14 17.99 -2.08
N ASN A 83 -19.10 18.86 -1.73
CA ASN A 83 -20.25 19.13 -2.57
C ASN A 83 -19.86 19.78 -3.90
N ASP A 84 -18.85 20.66 -3.91
CA ASP A 84 -18.34 21.25 -5.14
C ASP A 84 -17.52 20.25 -5.96
N LEU A 85 -16.72 19.40 -5.31
CA LEU A 85 -15.96 18.33 -5.99
C LEU A 85 -16.89 17.34 -6.70
N ARG A 86 -18.00 16.92 -6.07
CA ARG A 86 -18.99 16.00 -6.69
C ARG A 86 -19.63 16.55 -7.96
N LYS A 87 -19.61 17.87 -8.17
CA LYS A 87 -20.13 18.49 -9.40
C LYS A 87 -19.16 18.39 -10.58
N VAL A 88 -17.87 18.16 -10.31
CA VAL A 88 -16.80 18.24 -11.31
C VAL A 88 -15.94 16.98 -11.40
N SER A 89 -16.20 16.00 -10.53
CA SER A 89 -15.42 14.76 -10.37
C SER A 89 -16.27 13.65 -9.76
N ASP A 90 -15.85 12.42 -10.01
CA ASP A 90 -16.34 11.22 -9.34
C ASP A 90 -15.38 10.84 -8.21
N LEU A 91 -15.81 10.96 -6.96
CA LEU A 91 -14.95 10.72 -5.80
C LEU A 91 -14.54 9.24 -5.63
N GLU A 92 -15.26 8.32 -6.29
CA GLU A 92 -14.99 6.88 -6.23
C GLU A 92 -14.03 6.41 -7.32
N SER A 93 -14.07 7.02 -8.51
CA SER A 93 -13.27 6.58 -9.66
C SER A 93 -12.15 7.55 -10.07
N ASP A 94 -12.27 8.84 -9.77
CA ASP A 94 -11.20 9.81 -10.07
C ASP A 94 -10.05 9.76 -9.06
N GLU A 95 -8.89 10.20 -9.52
CA GLU A 95 -7.63 10.17 -8.79
C GLU A 95 -7.26 11.56 -8.28
N PHE A 96 -6.98 11.69 -6.98
CA PHE A 96 -6.74 12.98 -6.35
C PHE A 96 -5.27 13.14 -5.92
N ILE A 97 -4.55 14.10 -6.48
CA ILE A 97 -3.22 14.53 -6.02
C ILE A 97 -3.40 15.65 -5.01
N VAL A 98 -3.16 15.36 -3.73
CA VAL A 98 -3.42 16.33 -2.65
C VAL A 98 -2.12 17.01 -2.21
N LEU A 99 -1.92 18.24 -2.69
CA LEU A 99 -0.78 19.12 -2.41
C LEU A 99 -1.16 20.18 -1.36
N ALA A 100 -1.62 19.69 -0.21
CA ALA A 100 -2.19 20.52 0.84
C ALA A 100 -1.80 20.05 2.23
N GLY A 101 -1.88 20.96 3.21
CA GLY A 101 -1.61 20.62 4.61
C GLY A 101 -2.79 19.87 5.23
N GLU A 102 -2.57 19.16 6.34
CA GLU A 102 -3.57 18.29 6.97
C GLU A 102 -4.92 18.96 7.19
N VAL A 103 -4.93 20.19 7.70
CA VAL A 103 -6.15 20.97 7.96
C VAL A 103 -7.02 21.23 6.72
N TYR A 104 -6.46 21.13 5.51
CA TYR A 104 -7.18 21.30 4.24
C TYR A 104 -7.72 19.99 3.65
N HIS A 105 -7.27 18.83 4.12
CA HIS A 105 -7.67 17.55 3.55
C HIS A 105 -8.20 16.54 4.58
N GLU A 106 -8.07 16.79 5.88
CA GLU A 106 -8.54 15.90 6.96
C GLU A 106 -10.01 15.51 6.78
N ASN A 107 -10.86 16.44 6.35
CA ASN A 107 -12.29 16.20 6.12
C ASN A 107 -12.62 15.74 4.70
N LEU A 108 -11.66 15.78 3.77
CA LEU A 108 -11.83 15.37 2.38
C LEU A 108 -11.46 13.90 2.16
N LEU A 109 -10.24 13.50 2.58
CA LEU A 109 -9.69 12.17 2.30
C LEU A 109 -10.65 11.02 2.68
N PRO A 110 -11.51 11.22 3.71
CA PRO A 110 -12.66 10.39 4.03
C PRO A 110 -13.45 9.76 2.91
N HIS A 111 -13.58 10.57 1.87
CA HIS A 111 -14.54 10.43 0.80
C HIS A 111 -13.85 10.28 -0.55
N LEU A 112 -12.52 10.35 -0.60
CA LEU A 112 -11.74 10.16 -1.82
C LEU A 112 -11.21 8.73 -1.81
N VAL A 113 -11.56 7.93 -2.83
CA VAL A 113 -11.13 6.53 -2.89
C VAL A 113 -9.69 6.42 -3.36
N HIS A 114 -9.34 7.12 -4.44
CA HIS A 114 -8.02 7.09 -5.03
C HIS A 114 -7.30 8.41 -4.80
N PHE A 115 -6.28 8.42 -3.94
CA PHE A 115 -5.52 9.65 -3.70
C PHE A 115 -4.05 9.40 -3.40
N TRP A 116 -3.25 10.42 -3.74
CA TRP A 116 -1.82 10.48 -3.46
C TRP A 116 -1.50 11.71 -2.60
N LEU A 117 -0.78 11.49 -1.50
CA LEU A 117 -0.31 12.52 -0.57
C LEU A 117 1.22 12.61 -0.60
N PRO A 118 1.82 13.23 -1.64
CA PRO A 118 3.29 13.28 -1.79
C PRO A 118 4.01 13.99 -0.64
N LEU A 119 3.32 14.87 0.07
CA LEU A 119 3.89 15.70 1.14
C LEU A 119 3.58 15.17 2.54
N LYS A 120 2.95 13.99 2.65
CA LYS A 120 2.58 13.40 3.95
C LYS A 120 3.84 13.14 4.79
N GLY A 121 3.78 13.54 6.06
CA GLY A 121 4.87 13.33 7.02
C GLY A 121 6.05 14.30 6.86
N LYS A 122 6.07 15.14 5.82
CA LYS A 122 7.13 16.13 5.60
C LYS A 122 6.84 17.42 6.36
N ARG A 123 7.86 17.96 7.02
CA ARG A 123 7.83 19.30 7.64
C ARG A 123 7.74 20.35 6.54
N GLN A 124 7.19 21.52 6.86
CA GLN A 124 6.95 22.58 5.87
C GLN A 124 8.22 23.01 5.09
N GLY A 125 9.40 22.99 5.72
CA GLY A 125 10.67 23.30 5.06
C GLY A 125 11.09 22.26 4.01
N GLU A 126 10.60 21.03 4.10
CA GLU A 126 10.94 19.94 3.18
C GLU A 126 10.02 19.89 1.95
N TRP A 127 8.96 20.71 1.92
CA TRP A 127 7.95 20.65 0.85
C TRP A 127 8.48 21.12 -0.49
N ILE A 128 9.19 22.25 -0.54
CA ILE A 128 9.74 22.76 -1.81
C ILE A 128 10.76 21.78 -2.39
N PRO A 129 11.78 21.31 -1.63
CA PRO A 129 12.71 20.30 -2.13
C PRO A 129 12.02 19.02 -2.63
N GLU A 130 10.99 18.55 -1.92
CA GLU A 130 10.23 17.38 -2.38
C GLU A 130 9.46 17.66 -3.68
N LEU A 131 8.79 18.80 -3.78
CA LEU A 131 8.06 19.17 -4.99
C LEU A 131 9.01 19.33 -6.19
N GLU A 132 10.19 19.92 -5.98
CA GLU A 132 11.22 20.01 -7.02
C GLU A 132 11.74 18.63 -7.44
N ARG A 133 11.94 17.73 -6.48
CA ARG A 133 12.31 16.33 -6.75
C ARG A 133 11.25 15.62 -7.60
N LEU A 134 9.97 15.82 -7.29
CA LEU A 134 8.85 15.24 -8.03
C LEU A 134 8.70 15.87 -9.43
N VAL A 135 8.85 17.19 -9.57
CA VAL A 135 8.86 17.85 -10.88
C VAL A 135 10.01 17.33 -11.73
N ARG A 136 11.20 17.13 -11.15
CA ARG A 136 12.33 16.52 -11.84
C ARG A 136 12.02 15.09 -12.28
N LEU A 137 11.38 14.30 -11.41
CA LEU A 137 10.97 12.93 -11.73
C LEU A 137 10.05 12.89 -12.96
N GLU A 138 9.08 13.81 -13.08
CA GLU A 138 8.18 13.82 -14.23
C GLU A 138 8.79 14.34 -15.52
N ARG A 139 9.90 15.06 -15.43
CA ARG A 139 10.61 15.60 -16.60
C ARG A 139 11.74 14.68 -17.07
N GLU A 140 12.12 13.70 -16.26
CA GLU A 140 13.17 12.76 -16.59
C GLU A 140 12.66 11.73 -17.61
N SER A 141 13.42 11.54 -18.68
CA SER A 141 13.13 10.61 -19.76
C SER A 141 13.90 9.30 -19.63
N ASP A 142 15.03 9.32 -18.90
CA ASP A 142 15.84 8.12 -18.69
C ASP A 142 15.16 7.15 -17.73
N LYS A 143 14.74 5.99 -18.24
CA LYS A 143 13.98 4.98 -17.50
C LYS A 143 14.73 4.49 -16.26
N ALA A 144 16.05 4.27 -16.37
CA ALA A 144 16.83 3.79 -15.24
C ALA A 144 16.90 4.86 -14.14
N ILE A 145 17.08 6.14 -14.51
CA ILE A 145 17.08 7.25 -13.56
C ILE A 145 15.68 7.45 -12.95
N VAL A 146 14.60 7.44 -13.76
CA VAL A 146 13.21 7.56 -13.27
C VAL A 146 12.90 6.47 -12.24
N LEU A 147 13.24 5.21 -12.53
CA LEU A 147 13.00 4.08 -11.63
C LEU A 147 13.73 4.28 -10.29
N HIS A 148 15.00 4.72 -10.32
CA HIS A 148 15.74 5.02 -9.10
C HIS A 148 15.13 6.19 -8.34
N MET A 149 14.76 7.29 -9.01
CA MET A 149 14.12 8.45 -8.39
C MET A 149 12.76 8.11 -7.77
N LEU A 150 11.98 7.25 -8.43
CA LEU A 150 10.67 6.81 -7.97
C LEU A 150 10.83 5.95 -6.72
N PHE A 151 11.60 4.87 -6.79
CA PHE A 151 11.67 3.89 -5.72
C PHE A 151 12.47 4.37 -4.51
N ASN A 152 13.49 5.22 -4.68
CA ASN A 152 14.13 5.90 -3.54
C ASN A 152 13.21 6.93 -2.86
N GLY A 153 12.14 7.37 -3.53
CA GLY A 153 11.13 8.26 -2.95
C GLY A 153 10.03 7.54 -2.15
N LEU A 154 9.98 6.20 -2.18
CA LEU A 154 8.98 5.41 -1.46
C LEU A 154 9.43 5.12 -0.01
N PRO A 155 8.48 4.84 0.91
CA PRO A 155 8.82 4.47 2.29
C PRO A 155 9.70 3.22 2.32
N ARG A 156 10.94 3.37 2.79
CA ARG A 156 11.89 2.26 2.95
C ARG A 156 11.43 1.30 4.05
N LEU A 157 11.53 0.01 3.77
CA LEU A 157 11.20 -1.09 4.67
C LEU A 157 12.43 -1.99 4.88
N ASP A 158 12.49 -2.62 6.04
CA ASP A 158 13.37 -3.75 6.32
C ASP A 158 12.56 -5.01 6.67
N TRP A 159 13.27 -6.10 6.95
CA TRP A 159 12.66 -7.40 7.25
C TRP A 159 11.75 -7.40 8.49
N THR A 160 11.95 -6.49 9.44
CA THR A 160 11.11 -6.36 10.64
C THR A 160 9.76 -5.71 10.32
N MET A 161 9.70 -4.98 9.20
CA MET A 161 8.53 -4.20 8.78
C MET A 161 7.61 -4.95 7.82
N ILE A 162 7.90 -6.21 7.46
CA ILE A 162 7.10 -7.00 6.49
C ILE A 162 5.61 -7.01 6.86
N ASN A 163 5.28 -7.14 8.16
CA ASN A 163 3.89 -7.19 8.63
C ASN A 163 3.14 -5.85 8.55
N GLN A 164 3.84 -4.75 8.23
CA GLN A 164 3.24 -3.41 8.10
C GLN A 164 2.69 -3.16 6.69
N ILE A 165 3.07 -3.99 5.72
CA ILE A 165 2.58 -3.92 4.33
C ILE A 165 1.08 -4.25 4.33
N SER A 166 0.27 -3.36 3.75
CA SER A 166 -1.20 -3.43 3.84
C SER A 166 -1.88 -4.20 2.71
N TYR A 167 -1.12 -4.78 1.79
CA TYR A 167 -1.59 -5.50 0.62
C TYR A 167 -0.81 -6.82 0.44
N GLN A 168 -1.43 -7.78 -0.24
CA GLN A 168 -0.92 -9.15 -0.34
C GLN A 168 -0.31 -9.47 -1.72
N ASN A 169 -0.51 -8.60 -2.70
CA ASN A 169 -0.02 -8.72 -4.07
C ASN A 169 0.81 -7.51 -4.45
N GLY A 170 1.96 -7.71 -5.09
CA GLY A 170 2.82 -6.60 -5.49
C GLY A 170 4.23 -7.00 -5.89
N ILE A 171 5.02 -6.00 -6.21
CA ILE A 171 6.44 -6.10 -6.59
C ILE A 171 7.26 -5.46 -5.47
N TYR A 172 8.41 -6.08 -5.17
CA TYR A 172 9.40 -5.53 -4.25
C TYR A 172 10.69 -5.14 -4.99
N ILE A 173 11.28 -4.02 -4.58
CA ILE A 173 12.53 -3.47 -5.11
C ILE A 173 13.52 -3.40 -3.96
N MET A 174 14.66 -4.08 -4.08
CA MET A 174 15.67 -4.16 -3.03
C MET A 174 16.89 -3.31 -3.34
N PHE A 175 17.50 -2.82 -2.27
CA PHE A 175 18.64 -1.91 -2.24
C PHE A 175 19.66 -2.48 -1.27
N GLU A 176 20.93 -2.34 -1.61
CA GLU A 176 22.03 -2.84 -0.80
C GLU A 176 22.85 -1.68 -0.24
N LYS A 177 23.15 -1.74 1.06
CA LYS A 177 23.95 -0.73 1.75
C LYS A 177 25.32 -0.60 1.10
N GLY A 178 25.68 0.64 0.75
CA GLY A 178 26.96 0.96 0.11
C GLY A 178 26.91 0.99 -1.42
N GLU A 179 25.86 0.46 -2.03
CA GLU A 179 25.66 0.56 -3.48
C GLU A 179 24.93 1.86 -3.85
N SER A 180 25.46 2.62 -4.81
CA SER A 180 24.87 3.88 -5.26
C SER A 180 24.76 3.97 -6.78
N TYR A 181 23.73 4.68 -7.25
CA TYR A 181 23.53 5.01 -8.65
C TYR A 181 23.03 6.46 -8.76
N HIS A 182 23.79 7.32 -9.44
CA HIS A 182 23.52 8.76 -9.55
C HIS A 182 23.19 9.46 -8.21
N GLY A 183 23.93 9.10 -7.15
CA GLY A 183 23.77 9.68 -5.81
C GLY A 183 22.55 9.18 -5.02
N MET A 184 21.85 8.17 -5.53
CA MET A 184 20.75 7.47 -4.84
C MET A 184 21.19 6.06 -4.44
N ASP A 185 20.44 5.39 -3.57
CA ASP A 185 20.68 3.97 -3.30
C ASP A 185 20.40 3.18 -4.58
N ARG A 186 21.32 2.28 -4.95
CA ARG A 186 21.19 1.46 -6.16
C ARG A 186 20.19 0.33 -5.95
N ILE A 187 19.37 0.10 -6.96
CA ILE A 187 18.51 -1.09 -7.03
C ILE A 187 19.39 -2.31 -7.31
N VAL A 188 19.35 -3.33 -6.46
CA VAL A 188 20.16 -4.56 -6.61
C VAL A 188 19.32 -5.80 -6.94
N ARG A 189 18.01 -5.74 -6.70
CA ARG A 189 17.10 -6.85 -7.00
C ARG A 189 15.69 -6.34 -7.18
N ILE A 190 15.00 -6.90 -8.16
CA ILE A 190 13.58 -6.71 -8.38
C ILE A 190 12.93 -8.06 -8.25
N GLY A 191 11.77 -8.13 -7.61
CA GLY A 191 11.11 -9.41 -7.49
C GLY A 191 9.62 -9.35 -7.25
N THR A 192 8.96 -10.44 -7.60
CA THR A 192 7.54 -10.64 -7.35
C THR A 192 7.26 -12.05 -6.83
N HIS A 193 6.00 -12.46 -6.86
CA HIS A 193 5.52 -13.80 -6.51
C HIS A 193 4.46 -14.30 -7.50
N ARG A 194 4.40 -15.63 -7.65
CA ARG A 194 3.38 -16.34 -8.42
C ARG A 194 2.24 -16.78 -7.51
N GLY A 195 1.02 -16.87 -8.06
CA GLY A 195 -0.20 -17.07 -7.28
C GLY A 195 -0.70 -15.78 -6.65
N GLN A 196 -1.80 -15.89 -5.91
CA GLN A 196 -2.42 -14.77 -5.22
C GLN A 196 -2.01 -14.72 -3.75
N ASP A 197 -1.88 -13.51 -3.23
CA ASP A 197 -1.71 -13.16 -1.83
C ASP A 197 -0.41 -13.62 -1.16
N ARG A 198 0.66 -13.83 -1.94
CA ARG A 198 1.95 -14.38 -1.45
C ARG A 198 3.06 -13.37 -1.23
N LEU A 199 2.83 -12.06 -1.37
CA LEU A 199 3.90 -11.06 -1.22
C LEU A 199 4.62 -11.17 0.13
N LEU A 200 3.85 -11.22 1.22
CA LEU A 200 4.43 -11.26 2.57
C LEU A 200 5.16 -12.57 2.83
N GLU A 201 4.62 -13.70 2.33
CA GLU A 201 5.30 -14.99 2.42
C GLU A 201 6.62 -14.96 1.64
N ARG A 202 6.60 -14.43 0.42
CA ARG A 202 7.79 -14.37 -0.44
C ARG A 202 8.90 -13.53 0.18
N LEU A 203 8.56 -12.40 0.80
CA LEU A 203 9.53 -11.60 1.55
C LEU A 203 10.08 -12.37 2.77
N ARG A 204 9.25 -13.14 3.48
CA ARG A 204 9.72 -14.01 4.57
C ARG A 204 10.63 -15.13 4.07
N ASP A 205 10.40 -15.70 2.89
CA ASP A 205 11.30 -16.68 2.27
C ASP A 205 12.69 -16.09 1.99
N HIS A 206 12.79 -14.78 1.76
CA HIS A 206 14.08 -14.12 1.58
C HIS A 206 14.78 -13.81 2.90
N PHE A 207 14.07 -13.17 3.84
CA PHE A 207 14.70 -12.57 5.01
C PHE A 207 14.58 -13.37 6.32
N VAL A 208 13.56 -14.22 6.44
CA VAL A 208 13.17 -14.86 7.71
C VAL A 208 13.42 -16.37 7.67
N LYS A 209 12.95 -17.05 6.63
CA LYS A 209 13.17 -18.50 6.47
C LYS A 209 14.60 -18.73 5.98
N GLU A 210 15.31 -19.58 6.70
CA GLU A 210 16.70 -19.97 6.43
C GLU A 210 16.70 -21.19 5.52
N ASP A 211 16.31 -20.95 4.27
CA ASP A 211 16.04 -21.98 3.27
C ASP A 211 16.36 -21.45 1.87
N ALA A 212 17.54 -21.80 1.36
CA ALA A 212 17.99 -21.43 0.03
C ALA A 212 17.25 -22.15 -1.10
N ASP A 213 16.71 -23.35 -0.86
CA ASP A 213 15.91 -24.07 -1.87
C ASP A 213 14.56 -23.40 -2.08
N GLY A 214 13.97 -22.84 -1.03
CA GLY A 214 12.78 -21.98 -1.13
C GLY A 214 13.06 -20.59 -1.74
N SER A 215 14.34 -20.22 -1.87
CA SER A 215 14.74 -18.83 -2.07
C SER A 215 15.98 -18.70 -2.97
N ILE A 216 15.76 -18.62 -4.29
CA ILE A 216 16.86 -18.44 -5.26
C ILE A 216 17.79 -17.26 -4.94
N PHE A 217 17.28 -16.23 -4.26
CA PHE A 217 18.10 -15.11 -3.82
C PHE A 217 19.11 -15.54 -2.75
N ARG A 218 18.67 -16.29 -1.73
CA ARG A 218 19.55 -16.88 -0.72
C ARG A 218 20.52 -17.87 -1.35
N LYS A 219 20.03 -18.70 -2.28
CA LYS A 219 20.85 -19.63 -3.06
C LYS A 219 22.01 -18.91 -3.76
N ASN A 220 21.73 -17.78 -4.42
CA ASN A 220 22.74 -16.96 -5.11
C ASN A 220 23.79 -16.37 -4.17
N ILE A 221 23.39 -15.91 -2.99
CA ILE A 221 24.34 -15.41 -1.98
C ILE A 221 25.20 -16.57 -1.47
N GLY A 222 24.58 -17.73 -1.18
CA GLY A 222 25.27 -18.94 -0.78
C GLY A 222 26.31 -19.40 -1.80
N ARG A 223 25.99 -19.33 -3.10
CA ARG A 223 26.94 -19.63 -4.20
C ARG A 223 28.22 -18.81 -4.08
N VAL A 224 28.10 -17.51 -3.83
CA VAL A 224 29.25 -16.59 -3.72
C VAL A 224 30.07 -16.89 -2.46
N LEU A 225 29.40 -17.11 -1.32
CA LEU A 225 30.06 -17.45 -0.06
C LEU A 225 30.78 -18.80 -0.13
N LEU A 226 30.25 -19.77 -0.88
CA LEU A 226 30.89 -21.07 -1.09
C LEU A 226 32.05 -20.99 -2.08
N GLN A 227 31.93 -20.21 -3.16
CA GLN A 227 33.00 -20.09 -4.14
C GLN A 227 34.30 -19.55 -3.53
N THR A 228 34.19 -18.68 -2.52
CA THR A 228 35.34 -18.08 -1.83
C THR A 228 35.97 -18.98 -0.77
N ALA A 229 35.22 -19.92 -0.19
CA ALA A 229 35.67 -20.70 0.98
C ALA A 229 35.74 -22.22 0.74
N LEU A 230 34.86 -22.78 -0.09
CA LEU A 230 34.68 -24.23 -0.23
C LEU A 230 34.02 -24.61 -1.58
N ALA A 231 34.71 -24.33 -2.69
CA ALA A 231 34.18 -24.54 -4.04
C ALA A 231 33.74 -25.99 -4.35
N SER A 232 34.31 -26.99 -3.67
CA SER A 232 33.92 -28.40 -3.83
C SER A 232 32.50 -28.69 -3.37
N TYR A 233 31.97 -27.94 -2.39
CA TYR A 233 30.62 -28.13 -1.88
C TYR A 233 29.54 -27.50 -2.75
N LEU A 234 29.92 -26.62 -3.68
CA LEU A 234 28.98 -25.92 -4.57
C LEU A 234 28.09 -26.89 -5.35
N GLN A 235 28.62 -28.04 -5.77
CA GLN A 235 27.83 -29.05 -6.50
C GLN A 235 26.70 -29.64 -5.65
N VAL A 236 26.93 -29.84 -4.35
CA VAL A 236 25.89 -30.30 -3.42
C VAL A 236 24.91 -29.17 -3.17
N TRP A 237 25.41 -27.95 -2.97
CA TRP A 237 24.58 -26.76 -2.80
C TRP A 237 23.65 -26.57 -4.00
N GLU A 238 24.03 -26.84 -5.25
CA GLU A 238 23.11 -26.66 -6.39
C GLU A 238 21.89 -27.59 -6.40
N ILE A 239 21.90 -28.68 -5.63
CA ILE A 239 20.81 -29.66 -5.60
C ILE A 239 19.63 -29.09 -4.81
N ASP A 240 18.46 -29.03 -5.45
CA ASP A 240 17.19 -28.68 -4.79
C ASP A 240 16.68 -29.85 -3.95
N MET A 241 16.74 -29.74 -2.63
CA MET A 241 16.31 -30.75 -1.66
C MET A 241 14.82 -30.70 -1.33
N HIS A 242 14.05 -29.74 -1.88
CA HIS A 242 12.58 -29.81 -1.89
C HIS A 242 12.06 -30.82 -2.91
N ASN A 243 12.83 -31.11 -3.97
CA ASN A 243 12.51 -32.19 -4.87
C ASN A 243 12.68 -33.56 -4.15
N SER A 244 11.62 -34.35 -4.14
CA SER A 244 11.56 -35.61 -3.40
C SER A 244 12.52 -36.68 -3.93
N GLU A 245 12.79 -36.68 -5.23
CA GLU A 245 13.76 -37.58 -5.87
C GLU A 245 15.18 -37.19 -5.51
N ASN A 246 15.52 -35.90 -5.61
CA ASN A 246 16.83 -35.39 -5.19
C ASN A 246 17.11 -35.72 -3.72
N ARG A 247 16.14 -35.48 -2.84
CA ARG A 247 16.26 -35.79 -1.42
C ARG A 247 16.52 -37.28 -1.18
N ARG A 248 15.88 -38.17 -1.93
CA ARG A 248 16.13 -39.62 -1.81
C ARG A 248 17.55 -39.96 -2.26
N ASN A 249 18.01 -39.36 -3.36
CA ASN A 249 19.24 -39.75 -4.04
C ASN A 249 20.50 -39.04 -3.53
N TYR A 250 20.38 -37.88 -2.88
CA TYR A 250 21.53 -37.03 -2.57
C TYR A 250 21.58 -36.51 -1.14
N ARG A 251 20.57 -36.77 -0.29
CA ARG A 251 20.57 -36.28 1.11
C ARG A 251 21.80 -36.70 1.91
N TYR A 252 22.40 -37.85 1.61
CA TYR A 252 23.61 -38.31 2.30
C TYR A 252 24.85 -37.44 2.00
N LEU A 253 24.81 -36.59 0.97
CA LEU A 253 25.87 -35.63 0.65
C LEU A 253 25.73 -34.32 1.44
N VAL A 254 24.58 -34.09 2.08
CA VAL A 254 24.29 -32.85 2.81
C VAL A 254 25.08 -32.82 4.12
N ASN A 255 25.78 -31.71 4.33
CA ASN A 255 26.43 -31.39 5.58
C ASN A 255 25.55 -30.37 6.32
N GLU A 256 24.71 -30.87 7.23
CA GLU A 256 23.69 -30.05 7.92
C GLU A 256 24.32 -28.92 8.75
N GLU A 257 25.50 -29.13 9.34
CA GLU A 257 26.22 -28.10 10.11
C GLU A 257 26.70 -26.98 9.19
N LEU A 258 27.36 -27.34 8.07
CA LEU A 258 27.83 -26.37 7.08
C LEU A 258 26.68 -25.56 6.46
N GLU A 259 25.58 -26.22 6.06
CA GLU A 259 24.43 -25.51 5.49
C GLU A 259 23.76 -24.59 6.51
N SER A 260 23.66 -25.02 7.78
CA SER A 260 23.13 -24.16 8.86
C SER A 260 24.01 -22.94 9.10
N GLU A 261 25.34 -23.10 9.14
CA GLU A 261 26.26 -21.97 9.25
C GLU A 261 26.18 -21.02 8.05
N LEU A 262 26.07 -21.58 6.84
CA LEU A 262 25.96 -20.81 5.60
C LEU A 262 24.66 -20.01 5.58
N GLU A 263 23.53 -20.64 5.92
CA GLU A 263 22.24 -19.97 6.03
C GLU A 263 22.26 -18.84 7.08
N ALA A 264 22.91 -19.05 8.24
CA ALA A 264 23.07 -18.01 9.25
C ALA A 264 23.89 -16.82 8.71
N LYS A 265 24.95 -17.06 7.93
CA LYS A 265 25.74 -16.02 7.25
C LYS A 265 24.91 -15.28 6.20
N ILE A 266 24.13 -15.99 5.38
CA ILE A 266 23.22 -15.39 4.38
C ILE A 266 22.17 -14.52 5.08
N SER A 267 21.56 -15.01 6.17
CA SER A 267 20.60 -14.26 6.98
C SER A 267 21.18 -12.96 7.50
N ARG A 268 22.40 -13.01 8.06
CA ARG A 268 23.08 -11.80 8.55
C ARG A 268 23.34 -10.81 7.42
N TYR A 269 23.89 -11.28 6.29
CA TYR A 269 24.12 -10.45 5.12
C TYR A 269 22.85 -9.72 4.66
N LEU A 270 21.75 -10.47 4.48
CA LEU A 270 20.49 -9.90 4.01
C LEU A 270 19.89 -8.90 5.00
N ARG A 271 19.86 -9.24 6.29
CA ARG A 271 19.24 -8.41 7.33
C ARG A 271 20.03 -7.13 7.61
N ASP A 272 21.36 -7.18 7.48
CA ASP A 272 22.23 -6.05 7.78
C ASP A 272 22.45 -5.11 6.59
N ASN A 273 22.35 -5.62 5.36
CA ASN A 273 22.70 -4.87 4.15
C ASN A 273 21.55 -4.62 3.20
N VAL A 274 20.46 -5.40 3.25
CA VAL A 274 19.39 -5.28 2.25
C VAL A 274 18.15 -4.64 2.86
N THR A 275 17.70 -3.55 2.23
CA THR A 275 16.41 -2.91 2.50
C THR A 275 15.57 -2.93 1.22
N PHE A 276 14.27 -2.65 1.32
CA PHE A 276 13.39 -2.72 0.16
C PHE A 276 12.25 -1.72 0.21
N VAL A 277 11.59 -1.52 -0.94
CA VAL A 277 10.28 -0.90 -1.04
C VAL A 277 9.34 -1.85 -1.76
N CYS A 278 8.04 -1.69 -1.54
CA CYS A 278 7.02 -2.46 -2.23
C CYS A 278 5.98 -1.52 -2.84
N PHE A 279 5.37 -1.96 -3.94
CA PHE A 279 4.15 -1.35 -4.46
C PHE A 279 3.17 -2.44 -4.92
N PRO A 280 1.85 -2.21 -4.79
CA PRO A 280 0.85 -3.23 -5.06
C PRO A 280 0.55 -3.36 -6.55
N VAL A 281 0.34 -4.60 -6.98
CA VAL A 281 -0.05 -4.99 -8.34
C VAL A 281 -0.83 -6.30 -8.24
N ASP A 282 -2.14 -6.26 -8.48
CA ASP A 282 -3.03 -7.38 -8.14
C ASP A 282 -3.00 -8.53 -9.16
N LYS A 283 -2.88 -8.21 -10.45
CA LYS A 283 -2.88 -9.23 -11.52
C LYS A 283 -1.48 -9.84 -11.67
N GLU A 284 -1.40 -11.17 -11.65
CA GLU A 284 -0.12 -11.89 -11.77
C GLU A 284 0.58 -11.61 -13.10
N ALA A 285 -0.15 -11.62 -14.21
CA ALA A 285 0.43 -11.34 -15.53
C ALA A 285 1.06 -9.93 -15.59
N GLU A 286 0.37 -8.93 -15.02
CA GLU A 286 0.89 -7.56 -14.91
C GLU A 286 2.13 -7.50 -13.99
N ARG A 287 2.10 -8.21 -12.85
CA ARG A 287 3.27 -8.32 -11.96
C ARG A 287 4.51 -8.83 -12.68
N LEU A 288 4.37 -9.95 -13.40
CA LEU A 288 5.48 -10.59 -14.09
C LEU A 288 6.01 -9.70 -15.22
N ARG A 289 5.11 -9.07 -15.99
CA ARG A 289 5.52 -8.17 -17.09
C ARG A 289 6.25 -6.93 -16.59
N LEU A 290 5.76 -6.32 -15.51
CA LEU A 290 6.39 -5.13 -14.92
C LEU A 290 7.70 -5.50 -14.21
N GLU A 291 7.79 -6.65 -13.53
CA GLU A 291 9.04 -7.15 -12.95
C GLU A 291 10.12 -7.29 -14.04
N GLU A 292 9.81 -8.00 -15.13
CA GLU A 292 10.72 -8.18 -16.26
C GLU A 292 11.10 -6.83 -16.89
N GLY A 293 10.13 -5.97 -17.17
CA GLY A 293 10.37 -4.67 -17.78
C GLY A 293 11.28 -3.77 -16.94
N ILE A 294 11.09 -3.75 -15.61
CA ILE A 294 11.97 -2.99 -14.70
C ILE A 294 13.39 -3.57 -14.74
N ILE A 295 13.55 -4.90 -14.68
CA ILE A 295 14.87 -5.57 -14.74
C ILE A 295 15.58 -5.23 -16.05
N ALA A 296 14.90 -5.40 -17.18
CA ALA A 296 15.46 -5.13 -18.51
C ALA A 296 15.82 -3.65 -18.70
N SER A 297 14.98 -2.73 -18.21
CA SER A 297 15.26 -1.27 -18.31
C SER A 297 16.52 -0.87 -17.54
N LEU A 298 16.80 -1.52 -16.41
CA LEU A 298 17.99 -1.28 -15.62
C LEU A 298 19.22 -1.93 -16.27
N ASN A 299 19.14 -3.23 -16.58
CA ASN A 299 20.26 -3.98 -17.15
C ASN A 299 20.70 -3.46 -18.54
N GLY A 300 19.76 -2.95 -19.34
CA GLY A 300 20.05 -2.38 -20.65
C GLY A 300 20.66 -0.97 -20.61
N HIS A 301 20.72 -0.32 -19.44
CA HIS A 301 21.24 1.04 -19.34
C HIS A 301 22.77 1.07 -19.27
N PRO A 302 23.48 1.80 -20.15
CA PRO A 302 24.95 1.71 -20.27
C PRO A 302 25.75 2.07 -19.02
N SER A 303 25.23 2.96 -18.17
CA SER A 303 25.90 3.36 -16.92
C SER A 303 25.47 2.54 -15.70
N PHE A 304 24.50 1.64 -15.86
CA PHE A 304 23.99 0.85 -14.73
C PHE A 304 24.94 -0.30 -14.45
N GLY A 305 25.52 -0.30 -13.25
CA GLY A 305 26.45 -1.31 -12.80
C GLY A 305 26.69 -1.23 -11.29
N PRO A 306 27.29 -2.27 -10.71
CA PRO A 306 27.60 -2.31 -9.29
C PRO A 306 28.86 -1.50 -8.95
N SER A 307 29.08 -1.23 -7.67
CA SER A 307 30.42 -0.80 -7.24
C SER A 307 31.44 -1.94 -7.34
N SER A 308 32.73 -1.62 -7.36
CA SER A 308 33.81 -2.61 -7.46
C SER A 308 33.86 -3.60 -6.28
N ASN A 309 33.21 -3.28 -5.17
CA ASN A 309 33.22 -4.09 -3.95
C ASN A 309 31.91 -4.85 -3.74
N TRP A 310 30.97 -4.78 -4.68
CA TRP A 310 29.69 -5.46 -4.55
C TRP A 310 29.87 -6.98 -4.54
N LEU A 311 29.26 -7.66 -3.57
CA LEU A 311 29.44 -9.10 -3.36
C LEU A 311 29.08 -9.93 -4.61
N GLY A 312 28.05 -9.51 -5.35
CA GLY A 312 27.55 -10.21 -6.52
C GLY A 312 28.54 -10.30 -7.70
N LEU A 313 29.59 -9.48 -7.74
CA LEU A 313 30.66 -9.59 -8.74
C LEU A 313 31.41 -10.93 -8.66
N ASN A 314 31.42 -11.57 -7.49
CA ASN A 314 32.05 -12.87 -7.27
C ASN A 314 31.08 -14.05 -7.48
N SER A 315 29.94 -13.84 -8.14
CA SER A 315 28.98 -14.91 -8.38
C SER A 315 29.50 -15.89 -9.45
N PRO A 316 29.32 -17.21 -9.26
CA PRO A 316 29.59 -18.18 -10.32
C PRO A 316 28.53 -18.14 -11.43
N ILE A 317 27.43 -17.39 -11.22
CA ILE A 317 26.38 -17.16 -12.21
C ILE A 317 26.74 -15.90 -12.99
N ALA A 318 27.19 -16.08 -14.23
CA ALA A 318 27.69 -15.00 -15.08
C ALA A 318 26.67 -13.86 -15.23
N GLU A 319 25.38 -14.19 -15.35
CA GLU A 319 24.29 -13.23 -15.47
C GLU A 319 24.22 -12.26 -14.27
N ILE A 320 24.51 -12.74 -13.05
CA ILE A 320 24.51 -11.92 -11.83
C ILE A 320 25.77 -11.06 -11.78
N ALA A 321 26.92 -11.67 -12.06
CA ALA A 321 28.21 -10.99 -12.02
C ALA A 321 28.28 -9.85 -13.05
N SER A 322 27.70 -10.02 -14.24
CA SER A 322 27.75 -9.02 -15.31
C SER A 322 26.69 -7.93 -15.19
N SER A 323 25.48 -8.25 -14.71
CA SER A 323 24.35 -7.30 -14.69
C SER A 323 24.38 -6.33 -13.51
N GLY A 324 25.11 -6.65 -12.45
CA GLY A 324 24.98 -5.93 -11.19
C GLY A 324 23.65 -6.19 -10.47
N LEU A 325 22.85 -7.18 -10.88
CA LEU A 325 21.58 -7.52 -10.23
C LEU A 325 21.64 -8.94 -9.67
N TRP A 326 20.99 -9.16 -8.53
CA TRP A 326 20.73 -10.50 -7.99
C TRP A 326 19.63 -11.26 -8.77
N ASN A 327 19.20 -10.73 -9.92
CA ASN A 327 18.28 -11.34 -10.86
C ASN A 327 19.05 -12.13 -11.91
N ARG A 328 18.58 -13.35 -12.22
CA ARG A 328 19.09 -14.14 -13.35
C ARG A 328 18.19 -14.03 -14.57
N HIS A 329 16.87 -13.99 -14.34
CA HIS A 329 15.86 -13.90 -15.38
C HIS A 329 15.39 -12.45 -15.60
N GLY A 330 14.88 -12.16 -16.79
CA GLY A 330 14.38 -10.84 -17.19
C GLY A 330 15.45 -9.84 -17.63
N LEU A 331 16.75 -10.18 -17.52
CA LEU A 331 17.86 -9.28 -17.88
C LEU A 331 17.88 -8.88 -19.35
N GLN A 332 17.52 -9.82 -20.23
CA GLN A 332 17.44 -9.64 -21.68
C GLN A 332 15.98 -9.55 -22.17
N GLY A 333 15.05 -9.25 -21.26
CA GLY A 333 13.65 -9.05 -21.59
C GLY A 333 13.40 -7.72 -22.31
N GLU A 334 12.14 -7.41 -22.59
CA GLU A 334 11.77 -6.11 -23.15
C GLU A 334 11.79 -5.03 -22.05
N PRO A 335 12.55 -3.94 -22.22
CA PRO A 335 12.45 -2.78 -21.33
C PRO A 335 11.02 -2.24 -21.26
N LEU A 336 10.71 -1.49 -20.20
CA LEU A 336 9.40 -0.85 -20.06
C LEU A 336 9.11 0.04 -21.25
N SER A 337 7.90 -0.04 -21.80
CA SER A 337 7.37 1.04 -22.63
C SER A 337 7.14 2.31 -21.80
N ASP A 338 6.87 3.44 -22.46
CA ASP A 338 6.58 4.68 -21.74
C ASP A 338 5.23 4.58 -21.00
N GLU A 339 4.25 3.88 -21.59
CA GLU A 339 2.98 3.57 -20.94
C GLU A 339 3.16 2.68 -19.70
N GLU A 340 4.04 1.67 -19.79
CA GLU A 340 4.33 0.80 -18.65
C GLU A 340 5.09 1.54 -17.55
N LEU A 341 6.00 2.46 -17.90
CA LEU A 341 6.65 3.32 -16.91
C LEU A 341 5.63 4.22 -16.19
N GLU A 342 4.71 4.84 -16.92
CA GLU A 342 3.62 5.61 -16.34
C GLU A 342 2.70 4.74 -15.47
N ARG A 343 2.48 3.48 -15.87
CA ARG A 343 1.75 2.50 -15.06
C ARG A 343 2.48 2.19 -13.76
N VAL A 344 3.80 2.01 -13.77
CA VAL A 344 4.61 1.81 -12.56
C VAL A 344 4.55 3.03 -11.64
N LYS A 345 4.71 4.25 -12.18
CA LYS A 345 4.55 5.51 -11.42
C LYS A 345 3.18 5.56 -10.75
N TRP A 346 2.12 5.20 -11.48
CA TRP A 346 0.76 5.18 -10.96
C TRP A 346 0.59 4.18 -9.80
N LEU A 347 1.02 2.94 -9.99
CA LEU A 347 0.91 1.87 -8.98
C LEU A 347 1.67 2.24 -7.70
N ALA A 348 2.85 2.86 -7.84
CA ALA A 348 3.64 3.34 -6.72
C ALA A 348 2.97 4.49 -5.94
N ARG A 349 2.17 5.35 -6.60
CA ARG A 349 1.53 6.53 -5.99
C ARG A 349 0.14 6.26 -5.43
N PHE A 350 -0.68 5.55 -6.20
CA PHE A 350 -2.12 5.38 -5.97
C PHE A 350 -2.49 3.95 -5.59
N GLY A 351 -1.64 2.97 -5.91
CA GLY A 351 -1.97 1.56 -5.65
C GLY A 351 -2.06 1.24 -4.15
N ASN A 352 -1.43 2.04 -3.29
CA ASN A 352 -1.33 1.74 -1.86
C ASN A 352 -2.62 2.09 -1.09
N ASP A 353 -3.59 1.17 -1.17
CA ASP A 353 -4.92 1.17 -0.53
C ASP A 353 -4.93 1.25 1.01
N SER A 354 -3.78 1.43 1.66
CA SER A 354 -3.66 1.60 3.11
C SER A 354 -4.60 2.67 3.70
N PHE A 355 -5.07 3.61 2.88
CA PHE A 355 -6.05 4.62 3.25
C PHE A 355 -7.51 4.13 3.31
N ARG A 356 -7.85 2.99 2.67
CA ARG A 356 -9.19 2.36 2.74
C ARG A 356 -9.59 2.01 4.17
N LYS A 357 -8.64 1.74 5.08
CA LYS A 357 -8.95 1.38 6.48
C LYS A 357 -9.55 2.53 7.31
N ASN A 358 -9.61 3.77 6.80
CA ASN A 358 -10.23 4.90 7.50
C ASN A 358 -11.69 5.17 7.11
N THR A 359 -12.23 4.57 6.05
CA THR A 359 -13.65 4.72 5.67
C THR A 359 -14.57 3.97 6.65
N GLY A 360 -14.13 2.80 7.13
CA GLY A 360 -14.85 2.02 8.15
C GLY A 360 -14.94 2.67 9.53
N ARG A 361 -14.10 3.66 9.86
CA ARG A 361 -14.18 4.42 11.12
C ARG A 361 -15.16 5.60 11.04
N ARG A 362 -15.40 6.18 9.86
CA ARG A 362 -16.21 7.42 9.72
C ARG A 362 -17.71 7.20 9.50
N ALA A 363 -18.12 6.03 9.01
CA ALA A 363 -19.54 5.63 9.09
C ALA A 363 -20.03 5.56 10.56
N ARG A 364 -19.12 5.35 11.51
CA ARG A 364 -19.38 5.42 12.96
C ARG A 364 -19.42 6.84 13.52
N VAL A 365 -18.66 7.78 12.95
CA VAL A 365 -18.57 9.17 13.45
C VAL A 365 -19.75 10.03 12.98
N LYS A 366 -20.30 9.78 11.79
CA LYS A 366 -21.54 10.47 11.35
C LYS A 366 -22.77 10.05 12.17
N ARG A 367 -22.79 8.84 12.74
CA ARG A 367 -23.82 8.38 13.72
C ARG A 367 -23.56 8.83 15.17
N ALA A 368 -22.34 9.25 15.51
CA ALA A 368 -21.95 9.60 16.89
C ALA A 368 -22.23 11.05 17.27
N LYS A 369 -22.59 11.93 16.31
CA LYS A 369 -22.99 13.31 16.64
C LYS A 369 -24.45 13.44 17.10
N ASP A 370 -25.29 12.43 16.83
CA ASP A 370 -26.70 12.43 17.23
C ASP A 370 -26.96 11.69 18.56
N SER A 371 -25.90 11.27 19.28
CA SER A 371 -26.05 10.50 20.53
C SER A 371 -25.08 10.95 21.62
N VAL A 372 -25.24 12.19 22.09
CA VAL A 372 -24.83 12.54 23.46
C VAL A 372 -26.00 12.25 24.39
N ARG A 373 -25.96 11.11 25.09
CA ARG A 373 -26.28 10.95 26.54
C ARG A 373 -26.37 9.48 26.90
N GLY A 374 -25.72 9.12 28.01
CA GLY A 374 -25.93 7.86 28.71
C GLY A 374 -24.66 7.06 28.95
N ALA A 375 -23.86 7.47 29.93
CA ALA A 375 -22.82 6.62 30.50
C ALA A 375 -23.45 5.38 31.15
N VAL A 376 -23.01 4.17 30.79
CA VAL A 376 -23.25 2.96 31.61
C VAL A 376 -22.01 2.07 31.63
N LYS A 377 -21.70 1.65 32.86
CA LYS A 377 -20.55 0.89 33.34
C LYS A 377 -20.44 -0.51 32.73
N THR A 378 -19.21 -0.93 32.46
CA THR A 378 -18.80 -2.30 32.16
C THR A 378 -18.87 -3.20 33.40
N THR A 379 -19.53 -4.35 33.28
CA THR A 379 -19.42 -5.46 34.25
C THR A 379 -19.12 -6.79 33.54
N GLY A 380 -18.11 -7.49 34.07
CA GLY A 380 -18.13 -8.93 34.38
C GLY A 380 -18.14 -9.95 33.24
N SER A 381 -17.07 -10.74 33.12
CA SER A 381 -17.00 -11.93 32.26
C SER A 381 -17.77 -13.11 32.88
N GLN A 382 -18.86 -13.54 32.24
CA GLN A 382 -19.44 -14.88 32.40
C GLN A 382 -19.48 -15.55 31.02
N GLY A 383 -19.19 -16.86 30.98
CA GLY A 383 -19.11 -17.63 29.74
C GLY A 383 -20.45 -17.62 29.00
N LYS A 384 -20.49 -16.95 27.84
CA LYS A 384 -21.72 -16.79 27.04
C LYS A 384 -22.15 -18.12 26.42
N THR A 385 -23.44 -18.41 26.51
CA THR A 385 -24.14 -19.64 26.10
C THR A 385 -24.77 -19.52 24.70
N ALA A 386 -25.35 -20.62 24.19
CA ALA A 386 -26.13 -20.61 22.95
C ALA A 386 -27.33 -19.65 23.02
N ASP A 387 -27.98 -19.59 24.19
CA ASP A 387 -29.14 -18.74 24.40
C ASP A 387 -28.76 -17.27 24.45
N ASP A 388 -27.55 -16.95 24.91
CA ASP A 388 -27.04 -15.58 24.82
C ASP A 388 -26.86 -15.14 23.36
N VAL A 389 -26.46 -16.05 22.47
CA VAL A 389 -26.35 -15.76 21.03
C VAL A 389 -27.73 -15.54 20.41
N ARG A 390 -28.72 -16.37 20.79
CA ARG A 390 -30.12 -16.21 20.33
C ARG A 390 -30.71 -14.88 20.77
N LYS A 391 -30.60 -14.57 22.06
CA LYS A 391 -31.07 -13.30 22.63
C LYS A 391 -30.35 -12.10 22.00
N TYR A 392 -29.05 -12.25 21.71
CA TYR A 392 -28.28 -11.20 21.06
C TYR A 392 -28.77 -10.93 19.63
N ILE A 393 -28.98 -11.97 18.82
CA ILE A 393 -29.51 -11.83 17.46
C ILE A 393 -30.93 -11.25 17.48
N GLU A 394 -31.80 -11.74 18.37
CA GLU A 394 -33.16 -11.19 18.53
C GLU A 394 -33.15 -9.72 18.90
N LYS A 395 -32.30 -9.32 19.85
CA LYS A 395 -32.12 -7.92 20.23
C LYS A 395 -31.70 -7.07 19.03
N LEU A 396 -30.73 -7.52 18.23
CA LEU A 396 -30.30 -6.80 17.03
C LEU A 396 -31.43 -6.63 16.00
N LEU A 397 -32.25 -7.67 15.81
CA LEU A 397 -33.41 -7.63 14.92
C LEU A 397 -34.49 -6.66 15.42
N GLN A 398 -34.81 -6.71 16.73
CA GLN A 398 -35.79 -5.79 17.35
C GLN A 398 -35.33 -4.33 17.29
N GLU A 399 -34.07 -4.06 17.60
CA GLU A 399 -33.49 -2.71 17.51
C GLU A 399 -33.54 -2.20 16.07
N ALA A 400 -33.20 -3.04 15.09
CA ALA A 400 -33.28 -2.67 13.68
C ALA A 400 -34.71 -2.38 13.22
N LYS A 401 -35.69 -3.15 13.70
CA LYS A 401 -37.12 -2.94 13.44
C LYS A 401 -37.63 -1.64 14.08
N MET A 402 -37.27 -1.35 15.33
CA MET A 402 -37.61 -0.08 15.99
C MET A 402 -37.02 1.14 15.29
N MET A 403 -35.88 0.98 14.63
CA MET A 403 -35.25 2.03 13.82
C MET A 403 -35.86 2.18 12.41
N GLY A 404 -36.93 1.44 12.09
CA GLY A 404 -37.64 1.53 10.81
C GLY A 404 -36.86 0.98 9.62
N LYS A 405 -35.97 0.00 9.83
CA LYS A 405 -35.25 -0.65 8.73
C LYS A 405 -36.08 -1.75 8.09
N ASP A 406 -35.98 -1.88 6.78
CA ASP A 406 -36.64 -2.96 6.02
C ASP A 406 -35.93 -4.32 6.19
N TYR A 407 -34.62 -4.32 6.45
CA TYR A 407 -33.83 -5.54 6.64
C TYR A 407 -32.61 -5.31 7.54
N LEU A 408 -31.98 -6.39 7.99
CA LEU A 408 -30.73 -6.40 8.73
C LEU A 408 -29.77 -7.48 8.20
N ASP A 409 -28.59 -7.06 7.74
CA ASP A 409 -27.51 -7.98 7.40
C ASP A 409 -26.67 -8.29 8.64
N LEU A 410 -26.54 -9.57 9.01
CA LEU A 410 -25.66 -10.02 10.08
C LEU A 410 -24.54 -10.90 9.53
N VAL A 411 -23.33 -10.71 10.08
CA VAL A 411 -22.15 -11.51 9.77
C VAL A 411 -21.73 -12.30 11.02
N SER A 412 -21.53 -13.60 10.86
CA SER A 412 -21.12 -14.54 11.92
C SER A 412 -19.85 -14.10 12.68
N GLY A 413 -18.83 -13.61 11.97
CA GLY A 413 -17.60 -13.08 12.56
C GLY A 413 -17.81 -11.83 13.43
N ASP A 414 -18.75 -10.98 13.07
CA ASP A 414 -19.09 -9.78 13.84
C ASP A 414 -19.80 -10.14 15.14
N ILE A 415 -20.74 -11.08 15.07
CA ILE A 415 -21.42 -11.62 16.26
C ILE A 415 -20.40 -12.27 17.20
N HIS A 416 -19.49 -13.09 16.66
CA HIS A 416 -18.43 -13.73 17.44
C HIS A 416 -17.53 -12.71 18.17
N LYS A 417 -17.14 -11.64 17.47
CA LYS A 417 -16.29 -10.58 18.01
C LYS A 417 -17.02 -9.72 19.05
N GLN A 418 -18.26 -9.34 18.79
CA GLN A 418 -19.07 -8.51 19.70
C GLN A 418 -19.46 -9.29 20.96
N MET A 419 -19.66 -10.59 20.83
CA MET A 419 -19.93 -11.46 21.98
C MET A 419 -18.64 -11.87 22.71
N GLY A 420 -17.45 -11.71 22.14
CA GLY A 420 -16.19 -12.08 22.81
C GLY A 420 -16.12 -13.57 23.16
N MET A 421 -16.79 -14.42 22.37
CA MET A 421 -16.79 -15.87 22.57
C MET A 421 -15.48 -16.46 22.06
N LYS A 422 -14.96 -17.51 22.71
CA LYS A 422 -13.80 -18.28 22.24
C LYS A 422 -14.26 -19.63 21.70
N ASN A 423 -13.80 -20.02 20.51
CA ASN A 423 -13.99 -21.36 19.92
C ASN A 423 -15.46 -21.80 19.72
N ARG A 424 -16.38 -20.89 19.38
CA ARG A 424 -17.83 -21.20 19.19
C ARG A 424 -18.40 -20.82 17.82
N MET A 425 -17.56 -20.63 16.79
CA MET A 425 -18.02 -20.21 15.45
C MET A 425 -19.10 -21.12 14.83
N PRO A 426 -19.00 -22.46 14.88
CA PRO A 426 -20.06 -23.33 14.34
C PRO A 426 -21.42 -23.14 15.02
N GLN A 427 -21.41 -22.80 16.32
CA GLN A 427 -22.63 -22.59 17.10
C GLN A 427 -23.34 -21.29 16.69
N ILE A 428 -22.57 -20.22 16.43
CA ILE A 428 -23.11 -18.94 15.95
C ILE A 428 -23.72 -19.11 14.56
N CYS A 429 -22.99 -19.77 13.63
CA CYS A 429 -23.49 -20.00 12.27
C CYS A 429 -24.79 -20.81 12.30
N ARG A 430 -24.86 -21.88 13.10
CA ARG A 430 -26.08 -22.67 13.26
C ARG A 430 -27.25 -21.82 13.74
N ILE A 431 -27.06 -20.98 14.77
CA ILE A 431 -28.12 -20.14 15.32
C ILE A 431 -28.58 -19.08 14.30
N MET A 432 -27.66 -18.54 13.50
CA MET A 432 -28.03 -17.61 12.42
C MET A 432 -28.98 -18.27 11.42
N TYR A 433 -28.71 -19.51 11.01
CA TYR A 433 -29.61 -20.27 10.15
C TYR A 433 -30.92 -20.64 10.86
N GLU A 434 -30.87 -21.08 12.13
CA GLU A 434 -32.07 -21.38 12.94
C GLU A 434 -33.03 -20.19 13.04
N LYS A 435 -32.52 -18.95 12.98
CA LYS A 435 -33.33 -17.74 13.09
C LYS A 435 -33.99 -17.32 11.79
N MET A 436 -33.65 -17.91 10.64
CA MET A 436 -34.21 -17.50 9.36
C MET A 436 -35.72 -17.77 9.25
N MET A 437 -36.43 -16.90 8.53
CA MET A 437 -37.85 -17.00 8.19
C MET A 437 -38.05 -16.79 6.68
N PRO A 438 -39.22 -17.15 6.10
CA PRO A 438 -39.52 -16.86 4.71
C PRO A 438 -39.35 -15.36 4.40
N GLY A 439 -38.53 -15.05 3.39
CA GLY A 439 -38.13 -13.68 3.03
C GLY A 439 -36.67 -13.33 3.36
N ASP A 440 -36.00 -14.09 4.23
CA ASP A 440 -34.58 -13.91 4.52
C ASP A 440 -33.68 -14.50 3.43
N GLU A 441 -32.49 -13.92 3.26
CA GLU A 441 -31.56 -14.29 2.19
C GLU A 441 -30.15 -14.57 2.73
N VAL A 442 -29.55 -15.70 2.32
CA VAL A 442 -28.14 -15.99 2.60
C VAL A 442 -27.27 -15.31 1.56
N LEU A 443 -26.72 -14.15 1.90
CA LEU A 443 -25.89 -13.34 0.99
C LEU A 443 -24.49 -13.93 0.75
N HIS A 444 -23.94 -14.62 1.74
CA HIS A 444 -22.64 -15.28 1.62
C HIS A 444 -22.53 -16.48 2.56
N THR A 445 -22.09 -17.63 2.05
CA THR A 445 -21.80 -18.83 2.84
C THR A 445 -20.56 -19.55 2.32
N THR A 446 -19.88 -20.31 3.17
CA THR A 446 -18.80 -21.23 2.78
C THR A 446 -19.36 -22.64 2.55
N PRO A 447 -18.66 -23.53 1.81
CA PRO A 447 -19.14 -24.91 1.61
C PRO A 447 -19.45 -25.67 2.91
N SER A 448 -18.75 -25.34 4.00
CA SER A 448 -18.98 -25.92 5.33
C SER A 448 -20.20 -25.36 6.08
N GLY A 449 -20.75 -24.22 5.66
CA GLY A 449 -21.77 -23.45 6.40
C GLY A 449 -21.30 -22.96 7.77
N LYS A 450 -20.00 -23.07 8.07
CA LYS A 450 -19.41 -22.85 9.40
C LYS A 450 -18.11 -22.06 9.24
N SER A 451 -18.24 -20.74 9.08
CA SER A 451 -17.12 -19.81 8.88
C SER A 451 -17.42 -18.47 9.57
N SER A 452 -16.40 -17.67 9.84
CA SER A 452 -16.58 -16.28 10.31
C SER A 452 -17.15 -15.34 9.26
N THR A 453 -17.33 -15.81 8.03
CA THR A 453 -17.76 -15.02 6.87
C THR A 453 -19.21 -15.27 6.47
N ILE A 454 -19.96 -16.14 7.18
CA ILE A 454 -21.38 -16.35 6.89
C ILE A 454 -22.13 -15.02 7.05
N LYS A 455 -22.84 -14.59 6.01
CA LYS A 455 -23.65 -13.36 5.97
C LYS A 455 -25.09 -13.70 5.59
N ILE A 456 -26.02 -13.32 6.46
CA ILE A 456 -27.47 -13.52 6.26
C ILE A 456 -28.17 -12.17 6.36
N ARG A 457 -29.04 -11.88 5.41
CA ARG A 457 -29.99 -10.77 5.42
C ARG A 457 -31.30 -11.26 6.02
N TYR A 458 -31.70 -10.65 7.13
CA TYR A 458 -32.99 -10.85 7.74
C TYR A 458 -33.94 -9.77 7.26
N ASP A 459 -34.99 -10.13 6.52
CA ASP A 459 -36.08 -9.21 6.18
C ASP A 459 -36.84 -8.90 7.47
N LEU A 460 -37.05 -7.62 7.77
CA LEU A 460 -37.73 -7.17 8.99
C LEU A 460 -39.21 -6.84 8.75
N ARG A 461 -39.63 -6.77 7.47
CA ARG A 461 -41.03 -6.51 7.09
C ARG A 461 -41.91 -7.73 7.32
N THR A 462 -41.30 -8.91 7.34
CA THR A 462 -41.98 -10.21 7.52
C THR A 462 -41.90 -10.75 8.96
N ARG A 463 -41.34 -9.99 9.92
CA ARG A 463 -41.14 -10.41 11.32
C ARG A 463 -41.87 -9.56 12.32
#